data_AF-K1SXS3-F1
#
_entry.id   AF-K1SXS3-F1
#
_cell.length_a   1.000
_cell.length_b   1.000
_cell.length_c   1.000
_cell.angle_alpha   90.00
_cell.angle_beta   90.00
_cell.angle_gamma   90.00
#
_symmetry.space_group_name_H-M   'P 1'
#
loop_
_entity.id
_entity.type
_entity.pdbx_description
1 polymer ?
#
loop_
_entity_poly.entity_id
_entity_poly.type
_entity_poly.pdbx_seq_one_letter_code
_entity_poly.pdbx_strand_id
1 'polypeptide(L)'
;MKRTTIHIFAALALLLGLTACTQDEAGFLPEGAEGTPIVFTATGLNPDATATAGTRAPVDGDWEGVQSVAVRMDGTVKAYNVTPSTSDNTGATLTSTDPHYWTNHNNITVTAWWPYTAG
;
A
#
# COMPACT_ATOMS: atom_id res chain seq x y z
N MET A 1 64.38 10.53 -5.97
CA MET A 1 63.52 9.84 -4.98
C MET A 1 62.23 10.59 -4.66
N LYS A 2 62.19 11.94 -4.66
CA LYS A 2 60.99 12.73 -4.32
C LYS A 2 59.85 12.68 -5.37
N ARG A 3 60.17 12.52 -6.67
CA ARG A 3 59.17 12.50 -7.78
C ARG A 3 58.46 11.16 -7.92
N THR A 4 59.18 10.04 -7.80
CA THR A 4 58.61 8.67 -7.88
C THR A 4 57.55 8.43 -6.83
N THR A 5 57.75 8.94 -5.62
CA THR A 5 56.76 8.87 -4.54
C THR A 5 55.45 9.58 -4.90
N ILE A 6 55.51 10.77 -5.50
CA ILE A 6 54.32 11.55 -5.89
C ILE A 6 53.51 10.82 -6.98
N HIS A 7 54.17 10.23 -7.96
CA HIS A 7 53.50 9.50 -9.03
C HIS A 7 52.80 8.22 -8.52
N ILE A 8 53.39 7.54 -7.52
CA ILE A 8 52.78 6.37 -6.88
C ILE A 8 51.51 6.79 -6.11
N PHE A 9 51.58 7.87 -5.33
CA PHE A 9 50.41 8.38 -4.61
C PHE A 9 49.30 8.87 -5.55
N ALA A 10 49.66 9.51 -6.67
CA ALA A 10 48.70 9.96 -7.68
C ALA A 10 48.03 8.78 -8.40
N ALA A 11 48.78 7.75 -8.77
CA ALA A 11 48.24 6.54 -9.39
C ALA A 11 47.31 5.78 -8.43
N LEU A 12 47.70 5.67 -7.15
CA LEU A 12 46.90 5.02 -6.13
C LEU A 12 45.59 5.78 -5.86
N ALA A 13 45.65 7.12 -5.81
CA ALA A 13 44.46 7.96 -5.68
C ALA A 13 43.50 7.82 -6.88
N LEU A 14 44.04 7.71 -8.10
CA LEU A 14 43.23 7.52 -9.31
C LEU A 14 42.55 6.13 -9.32
N LEU A 15 43.27 5.09 -8.90
CA LEU A 15 42.73 3.73 -8.73
C LEU A 15 41.61 3.67 -7.67
N LEU A 16 41.79 4.35 -6.53
CA LEU A 16 40.76 4.46 -5.48
C LEU A 16 39.54 5.27 -5.94
N GLY A 17 39.74 6.32 -6.73
CA GLY A 17 38.64 7.12 -7.30
C GLY A 17 37.81 6.37 -8.36
N LEU A 18 38.44 5.47 -9.12
CA LEU A 18 37.74 4.61 -10.09
C LEU A 18 36.85 3.56 -9.41
N THR A 19 37.23 3.07 -8.22
CA THR A 19 36.38 2.18 -7.41
C THR A 19 35.33 2.92 -6.59
N ALA A 20 35.48 4.23 -6.36
CA ALA A 20 34.50 5.04 -5.62
C ALA A 20 33.26 5.39 -6.45
N CYS A 21 33.25 5.04 -7.74
CA CYS A 21 32.04 5.02 -8.56
C CYS A 21 31.40 3.61 -8.54
N THR A 22 31.52 2.87 -7.43
CA THR A 22 30.43 1.96 -7.07
C THR A 22 29.22 2.85 -6.95
N GLN A 23 28.28 2.62 -7.86
CA GLN A 23 26.93 3.13 -7.90
C GLN A 23 26.59 3.96 -6.67
N ASP A 24 26.17 5.19 -6.92
CA ASP A 24 25.03 5.70 -6.17
C ASP A 24 23.88 4.69 -6.39
N GLU A 25 23.98 3.50 -5.81
CA GLU A 25 22.93 3.03 -4.94
C GLU A 25 22.80 4.18 -3.94
N ALA A 26 22.01 5.20 -4.31
CA ALA A 26 20.81 5.45 -3.56
C ALA A 26 20.24 4.06 -3.25
N GLY A 27 20.83 3.43 -2.21
CA GLY A 27 20.44 2.13 -1.75
C GLY A 27 18.98 2.33 -1.58
N PHE A 28 18.20 1.58 -2.36
CA PHE A 28 16.79 1.44 -2.13
C PHE A 28 16.72 1.23 -0.63
N LEU A 29 16.36 2.30 0.10
CA LEU A 29 16.08 2.19 1.51
C LEU A 29 15.16 0.98 1.52
N PRO A 30 15.43 -0.07 2.32
CA PRO A 30 14.57 -1.23 2.33
C PRO A 30 13.15 -0.69 2.34
N GLU A 31 12.41 -0.94 1.25
CA GLU A 31 11.13 -0.28 0.90
C GLU A 31 10.05 -0.79 1.87
N GLY A 32 10.30 -0.65 3.16
CA GLY A 32 10.07 -1.74 4.10
C GLY A 32 10.73 -1.54 5.46
N ALA A 33 10.84 -0.30 5.94
CA ALA A 33 10.76 -0.11 7.40
C ALA A 33 9.30 -0.02 7.83
N GLU A 34 8.45 0.72 7.09
CA GLU A 34 6.99 0.64 7.09
C GLU A 34 6.59 1.30 5.77
N GLY A 35 5.95 0.60 4.83
CA GLY A 35 5.46 1.27 3.61
C GLY A 35 4.47 2.39 3.95
N THR A 36 3.99 3.15 2.97
CA THR A 36 2.87 4.08 3.25
C THR A 36 1.63 3.24 3.53
N PRO A 37 0.99 3.35 4.72
CA PRO A 37 -0.22 2.60 5.02
C PRO A 37 -1.34 3.03 4.09
N ILE A 38 -2.03 2.05 3.51
CA ILE A 38 -3.09 2.33 2.55
C ILE A 38 -4.39 2.62 3.30
N VAL A 39 -4.94 3.80 3.04
CA VAL A 39 -6.30 4.19 3.41
C VAL A 39 -7.16 4.08 2.16
N PHE A 40 -8.31 3.42 2.25
CA PHE A 40 -9.23 3.29 1.13
C PHE A 40 -10.43 4.21 1.29
N THR A 41 -10.90 4.75 0.17
CA THR A 41 -12.23 5.34 0.07
C THR A 41 -13.11 4.38 -0.71
N ALA A 42 -14.23 3.98 -0.13
CA ALA A 42 -15.14 3.02 -0.72
C ALA A 42 -16.54 3.64 -0.91
N THR A 43 -17.21 3.25 -1.99
CA THR A 43 -18.60 3.61 -2.31
C THR A 43 -19.31 2.37 -2.83
N GLY A 44 -20.64 2.45 -2.95
CA GLY A 44 -21.41 1.39 -3.61
C GLY A 44 -21.43 0.07 -2.85
N LEU A 45 -21.44 0.12 -1.51
CA LEU A 45 -21.67 -1.08 -0.72
C LEU A 45 -23.05 -1.64 -1.07
N ASN A 46 -23.09 -2.90 -1.48
CA ASN A 46 -24.34 -3.58 -1.78
C ASN A 46 -24.61 -4.64 -0.69
N PRO A 47 -25.35 -4.29 0.38
CA PRO A 47 -25.70 -5.22 1.45
C PRO A 47 -26.61 -6.37 0.95
N ASP A 48 -27.30 -6.12 -0.17
CA ASP A 48 -28.24 -7.03 -0.84
C ASP A 48 -27.57 -7.89 -1.92
N ALA A 49 -26.24 -8.07 -1.92
CA ALA A 49 -25.60 -9.05 -2.81
C ALA A 49 -26.05 -10.51 -2.57
N THR A 50 -26.91 -10.74 -1.56
CA THR A 50 -27.62 -12.00 -1.30
C THR A 50 -29.11 -11.95 -1.68
N ALA A 51 -29.65 -10.80 -2.13
CA ALA A 51 -31.03 -10.63 -2.52
C ALA A 51 -31.23 -11.14 -3.96
N THR A 52 -32.10 -12.14 -4.09
CA THR A 52 -32.69 -12.61 -5.36
C THR A 52 -32.94 -11.45 -6.31
N ALA A 53 -32.45 -11.56 -7.55
CA ALA A 53 -32.63 -10.57 -8.62
C ALA A 53 -34.11 -10.19 -8.79
N GLY A 54 -34.54 -9.12 -8.12
CA GLY A 54 -35.79 -8.44 -8.40
C GLY A 54 -35.63 -7.54 -9.63
N THR A 55 -36.72 -7.18 -10.29
CA THR A 55 -36.72 -6.30 -11.49
C THR A 55 -36.30 -4.85 -11.17
N ARG A 56 -35.87 -4.56 -9.93
CA ARG A 56 -35.37 -3.27 -9.47
C ARG A 56 -33.94 -3.48 -8.96
N ALA A 57 -33.02 -2.63 -9.39
CA ALA A 57 -31.65 -2.64 -8.88
C ALA A 57 -31.65 -2.41 -7.36
N PRO A 58 -30.82 -3.14 -6.59
CA PRO A 58 -30.52 -2.76 -5.21
C PRO A 58 -30.07 -1.30 -5.15
N VAL A 59 -30.41 -0.61 -4.07
CA VAL A 59 -29.83 0.71 -3.82
C VAL A 59 -28.41 0.46 -3.31
N ASP A 60 -27.42 0.68 -4.15
CA ASP A 60 -26.01 0.63 -3.76
C ASP A 60 -25.67 1.83 -2.87
N GLY A 61 -24.83 1.62 -1.85
CA GLY A 61 -24.19 2.71 -1.10
C GLY A 61 -24.94 3.15 0.14
N ASP A 62 -25.19 2.25 1.09
CA ASP A 62 -25.45 2.64 2.48
C ASP A 62 -24.42 1.98 3.39
N TRP A 63 -23.68 2.80 4.12
CA TRP A 63 -22.64 2.37 5.06
C TRP A 63 -23.08 2.50 6.52
N GLU A 64 -24.33 2.86 6.79
CA GLU A 64 -24.86 2.94 8.15
C GLU A 64 -24.79 1.57 8.87
N GLY A 65 -24.26 1.55 10.09
CA GLY A 65 -24.12 0.33 10.90
C GLY A 65 -23.01 -0.63 10.46
N VAL A 66 -22.30 -0.35 9.37
CA VAL A 66 -21.15 -1.14 8.91
C VAL A 66 -19.94 -0.78 9.77
N GLN A 67 -19.46 -1.74 10.58
CA GLN A 67 -18.33 -1.49 11.48
C GLN A 67 -16.97 -1.80 10.86
N SER A 68 -16.90 -2.90 10.10
CA SER A 68 -15.66 -3.39 9.52
C SER A 68 -15.88 -4.12 8.21
N VAL A 69 -14.97 -3.94 7.26
CA VAL A 69 -14.90 -4.71 6.01
C VAL A 69 -13.61 -5.51 5.95
N ALA A 70 -13.63 -6.59 5.19
CA ALA A 70 -12.43 -7.33 4.85
C ALA A 70 -11.80 -6.70 3.61
N VAL A 71 -10.48 -6.51 3.62
CA VAL A 71 -9.71 -6.10 2.44
C VAL A 71 -8.65 -7.14 2.16
N ARG A 72 -8.74 -7.76 0.98
CA ARG A 72 -7.72 -8.67 0.44
C ARG A 72 -6.82 -7.94 -0.54
N MET A 73 -5.54 -8.00 -0.26
CA MET A 73 -4.47 -7.49 -1.12
C MET A 73 -3.32 -8.48 -1.07
N ASP A 74 -2.80 -8.85 -2.24
CA ASP A 74 -1.70 -9.81 -2.39
C ASP A 74 -1.91 -11.11 -1.58
N GLY A 75 -3.11 -11.70 -1.72
CA GLY A 75 -3.47 -12.95 -1.03
C GLY A 75 -3.82 -12.81 0.45
N THR A 76 -3.40 -11.74 1.14
CA THR A 76 -3.62 -11.52 2.57
C THR A 76 -4.91 -10.74 2.82
N VAL A 77 -5.71 -11.17 3.79
CA VAL A 77 -6.94 -10.50 4.22
C VAL A 77 -6.68 -9.75 5.52
N LYS A 78 -7.05 -8.46 5.57
CA LYS A 78 -6.97 -7.63 6.77
C LYS A 78 -8.33 -6.97 7.03
N ALA A 79 -8.66 -6.79 8.30
CA ALA A 79 -9.86 -6.07 8.70
C ALA A 79 -9.62 -4.57 8.61
N TYR A 80 -10.60 -3.84 8.09
CA TYR A 80 -10.59 -2.38 8.04
C TYR A 80 -11.83 -1.83 8.71
N ASN A 81 -11.64 -0.94 9.68
CA ASN A 81 -12.70 -0.17 10.31
C ASN A 81 -13.29 0.82 9.32
N VAL A 82 -14.61 0.96 9.39
CA VAL A 82 -15.40 1.80 8.50
C VAL A 82 -15.78 3.09 9.22
N THR A 83 -15.50 4.21 8.56
CA THR A 83 -16.02 5.53 8.94
C THR A 83 -16.89 6.05 7.79
N PRO A 84 -18.23 5.95 7.89
CA PRO A 84 -19.14 6.45 6.87
C PRO A 84 -19.00 7.96 6.63
N SER A 85 -19.29 8.40 5.41
CA SER A 85 -19.37 9.82 5.05
C SER A 85 -20.49 10.52 5.80
N THR A 86 -20.18 11.60 6.52
CA THR A 86 -21.16 12.31 7.38
C THR A 86 -22.27 13.04 6.62
N SER A 87 -22.13 13.22 5.32
CA SER A 87 -23.11 13.94 4.49
C SER A 87 -24.34 13.10 4.15
N ASP A 88 -24.12 11.83 3.82
CA ASP A 88 -25.09 11.00 3.09
C ASP A 88 -24.86 9.49 3.25
N ASN A 89 -23.83 9.06 4.00
CA ASN A 89 -23.48 7.65 4.22
C ASN A 89 -23.30 6.81 2.94
N THR A 90 -23.12 7.42 1.75
CA THR A 90 -22.98 6.70 0.47
C THR A 90 -21.59 6.16 0.21
N GLY A 91 -20.62 6.63 1.00
CA GLY A 91 -19.26 6.16 1.01
C GLY A 91 -18.73 6.01 2.43
N ALA A 92 -17.52 5.46 2.52
CA ALA A 92 -16.79 5.35 3.77
C ALA A 92 -15.29 5.47 3.55
N THR A 93 -14.60 5.97 4.59
CA THR A 93 -13.16 5.83 4.74
C THR A 93 -12.86 4.53 5.48
N LEU A 94 -11.95 3.72 4.94
CA LEU A 94 -11.53 2.46 5.51
C LEU A 94 -10.13 2.61 6.11
N THR A 95 -9.98 2.31 7.40
CA THR A 95 -8.70 2.39 8.13
C THR A 95 -8.41 1.11 8.91
N SER A 96 -7.14 0.79 9.14
CA SER A 96 -6.76 -0.38 9.94
C SER A 96 -5.58 -0.05 10.86
N THR A 97 -5.55 -0.69 12.03
CA THR A 97 -4.39 -0.68 12.93
C THR A 97 -3.27 -1.60 12.44
N ASP A 98 -3.60 -2.51 11.53
CA ASP A 98 -2.68 -3.35 10.78
C ASP A 98 -3.03 -3.21 9.29
N PRO A 99 -2.57 -2.14 8.61
CA PRO A 99 -2.96 -1.86 7.24
C PRO A 99 -2.13 -2.68 6.24
N HIS A 100 -2.66 -2.78 5.02
CA HIS A 100 -1.83 -3.08 3.85
C HIS A 100 -0.94 -1.88 3.54
N TYR A 101 0.27 -2.18 3.09
CA TYR A 101 1.28 -1.18 2.79
C TYR A 101 1.58 -1.16 1.31
N TRP A 102 1.70 0.04 0.75
CA TRP A 102 2.15 0.20 -0.63
C TRP A 102 3.68 0.06 -0.66
N THR A 103 4.15 -1.07 -1.18
CA THR A 103 5.57 -1.48 -1.15
C THR A 103 6.13 -1.79 -2.55
N ASN A 104 5.30 -1.67 -3.59
CA ASN A 104 5.71 -1.98 -4.95
C ASN A 104 4.94 -1.07 -5.93
N HIS A 105 5.64 -0.51 -6.92
CA HIS A 105 5.06 0.36 -7.95
C HIS A 105 4.30 -0.39 -9.06
N ASN A 106 3.98 -1.67 -8.86
CA ASN A 106 3.19 -2.48 -9.77
C ASN A 106 1.69 -2.37 -9.47
N ASN A 107 0.89 -2.75 -10.46
CA ASN A 107 -0.56 -2.89 -10.27
C ASN A 107 -0.85 -4.05 -9.31
N ILE A 108 -1.72 -3.81 -8.33
CA ILE A 108 -2.15 -4.81 -7.36
C ILE A 108 -3.67 -4.90 -7.40
N THR A 109 -4.20 -6.12 -7.41
CA THR A 109 -5.65 -6.35 -7.28
C THR A 109 -6.05 -6.29 -5.82
N VAL A 110 -7.05 -5.44 -5.53
CA VAL A 110 -7.66 -5.31 -4.20
C VAL A 110 -9.10 -5.79 -4.29
N THR A 111 -9.52 -6.61 -3.35
CA THR A 111 -10.91 -7.05 -3.21
C THR A 111 -11.39 -6.76 -1.80
N ALA A 112 -12.56 -6.16 -1.65
CA ALA A 112 -13.15 -5.89 -0.35
C ALA A 112 -14.56 -6.47 -0.26
N TRP A 113 -14.97 -6.91 0.93
CA TRP A 113 -16.31 -7.43 1.17
C TRP A 113 -16.79 -7.20 2.61
N TRP A 114 -18.11 -7.25 2.75
CA TRP A 114 -18.84 -7.20 4.00
C TRP A 114 -19.98 -8.23 3.94
N PRO A 115 -20.37 -8.88 5.05
CA PRO A 115 -19.78 -8.77 6.39
C PRO A 115 -18.39 -9.40 6.50
N TYR A 116 -17.52 -8.79 7.31
CA TYR A 116 -16.26 -9.41 7.70
C TYR A 116 -16.52 -10.48 8.77
N THR A 117 -16.08 -11.71 8.51
CA THR A 117 -16.06 -12.78 9.51
C THR A 117 -14.60 -13.11 9.80
N ALA A 118 -14.17 -12.96 11.05
CA ALA A 118 -12.86 -13.43 11.47
C ALA A 118 -12.83 -14.96 11.37
N GLY A 119 -11.82 -15.50 10.70
CA GLY A 119 -11.58 -16.94 10.56
C GLY A 119 -10.88 -17.53 11.77
#